data_AF-A0A3A0CDC0-F1
#
_entry.id   AF-A0A3A0CDC0-F1
#
_cell.length_a   1.000
_cell.length_b   1.000
_cell.length_c   1.000
_cell.angle_alpha   90.00
_cell.angle_beta   90.00
_cell.angle_gamma   90.00
#
_symmetry.space_group_name_H-M   'P 1'
#
loop_
_entity.id
_entity.type
_entity.pdbx_description
1 polymer ?
#
loop_
_entity_poly.entity_id
_entity_poly.type
_entity_poly.pdbx_seq_one_letter_code
_entity_poly.pdbx_strand_id
1 'polypeptide(L)' 'MLAPAGAPTLTEPPIFLIGVHRSGTTLLRLILDSHSRIACPTES' A
#
# COMPACT_ATOMS: atom_id res chain seq x y z
N MET A 1 1.41 19.20 16.92
CA MET A 1 1.55 19.46 15.46
C MET A 1 0.22 19.05 14.83
N LEU A 2 -0.66 20.01 14.52
CA LEU A 2 -2.02 19.76 14.03
C LEU A 2 -1.97 19.45 12.52
N ALA A 3 -2.53 18.32 12.09
CA ALA A 3 -2.63 17.97 10.67
C ALA A 3 -3.50 19.01 9.92
N PRO A 4 -3.16 19.37 8.67
CA PRO A 4 -3.90 20.37 7.91
C PRO A 4 -5.36 19.95 7.72
N ALA A 5 -6.28 20.91 7.91
CA ALA A 5 -7.73 20.74 7.72
C ALA A 5 -8.03 20.41 6.25
N GLY A 6 -8.05 19.12 5.91
CA GLY A 6 -8.21 18.62 4.55
C GLY A 6 -7.44 17.33 4.26
N ALA A 7 -6.54 16.90 5.14
CA ALA A 7 -5.90 15.59 5.01
C ALA A 7 -6.95 14.48 5.18
N PRO A 8 -7.00 13.45 4.30
CA PRO A 8 -7.88 12.32 4.48
C PRO A 8 -7.58 11.67 5.83
N THR A 9 -8.60 11.49 6.65
CA THR A 9 -8.49 10.72 7.89
C THR A 9 -8.30 9.26 7.48
N LEU A 10 -7.05 8.81 7.44
CA LEU A 10 -6.73 7.41 7.17
C LEU A 10 -7.27 6.57 8.33
N THR A 11 -8.36 5.84 8.07
CA THR A 11 -8.95 4.89 9.02
C THR A 11 -7.98 3.76 9.35
N GLU A 12 -7.15 3.37 8.38
CA GLU A 12 -6.07 2.40 8.54
C GLU A 12 -4.78 2.95 7.90
N PRO A 13 -3.59 2.73 8.51
CA PRO A 13 -2.33 3.20 7.94
C PRO A 13 -1.98 2.45 6.66
N PRO A 14 -1.40 3.12 5.64
CA PRO A 14 -1.01 2.47 4.40
C PRO A 14 0.23 1.57 4.58
N ILE A 15 0.35 0.57 3.71
CA ILE A 15 1.53 -0.30 3.61
C ILE A 15 2.36 0.15 2.41
N PHE A 16 3.66 0.36 2.60
CA PHE A 16 4.60 0.64 1.52
C PHE A 16 5.46 -0.58 1.23
N LEU A 17 5.38 -1.11 0.00
CA LEU A 17 6.23 -2.20 -0.45
C LEU A 17 7.49 -1.65 -1.13
N ILE A 18 8.64 -1.80 -0.47
CA ILE A 18 9.93 -1.29 -0.94
C ILE A 18 10.86 -2.48 -1.22
N GLY A 19 11.50 -2.47 -2.39
CA GLY A 19 12.46 -3.50 -2.79
C GLY A 19 13.25 -3.09 -4.02
N VAL A 20 14.30 -3.85 -4.34
CA VAL A 20 15.09 -3.65 -5.55
C VAL A 20 14.36 -4.25 -6.77
N HIS A 21 14.64 -3.73 -7.97
CA HIS A 21 14.01 -4.24 -9.19
C HIS A 21 14.27 -5.75 -9.35
N ARG A 22 13.21 -6.51 -9.67
CA ARG A 22 13.21 -7.99 -9.78
C ARG A 22 13.46 -8.77 -8.48
N SER A 23 13.22 -8.19 -7.29
CA SER A 23 13.26 -8.94 -6.02
C SER A 23 11.97 -9.71 -5.69
N GLY A 24 11.04 -9.83 -6.63
CA GLY A 24 9.74 -10.47 -6.40
C GLY A 24 8.69 -9.55 -5.76
N THR A 25 8.89 -8.23 -5.76
CA THR A 25 7.88 -7.26 -5.30
C THR A 25 6.54 -7.41 -6.02
N THR A 26 6.53 -7.80 -7.30
CA THR A 26 5.30 -8.11 -8.05
C THR A 26 4.54 -9.30 -7.45
N LEU A 27 5.24 -10.39 -7.10
CA LEU A 27 4.61 -11.55 -6.48
C LEU A 27 4.05 -11.18 -5.10
N LEU A 28 4.83 -10.47 -4.29
CA LEU A 28 4.39 -10.04 -2.95
C LEU A 28 3.17 -9.12 -3.03
N ARG A 29 3.12 -8.20 -3.99
CA ARG A 29 1.95 -7.37 -4.28
C ARG A 29 0.71 -8.22 -4.56
N LEU A 30 0.81 -9.23 -5.43
CA LEU A 30 -0.31 -10.12 -5.77
C LEU A 30 -0.82 -10.91 -4.56
N ILE A 31 0.10 -11.40 -3.71
CA ILE A 31 -0.27 -12.09 -2.47
C ILE A 31 -1.04 -11.15 -1.54
N LEU A 32 -0.55 -9.92 -1.35
CA LEU A 32 -1.22 -8.92 -0.51
C LEU A 32 -2.60 -8.55 -1.05
N ASP A 33 -2.73 -8.35 -2.37
CA ASP A 33 -3.99 -8.00 -3.03
C ASP A 33 -5.04 -9.13 -2.97
N SER A 34 -4.61 -10.39 -2.77
CA SER A 34 -5.54 -11.52 -2.58
C SER A 34 -6.26 -11.48 -1.23
N HIS A 35 -5.78 -10.70 -0.26
CA HIS A 35 -6.35 -10.63 1.07
C HIS A 35 -7.53 -9.64 1.12
N SER A 36 -8.70 -10.07 1.59
CA SER A 36 -9.95 -9.29 1.56
C SER A 36 -9.93 -7.94 2.29
N ARG A 37 -8.91 -7.68 3.10
CA ARG A 37 -8.71 -6.42 3.84
C ARG A 37 -7.51 -5.59 3.38
N ILE A 38 -6.78 -6.02 2.35
CA ILE A 38 -5.58 -5.33 1.86
C ILE A 38 -5.76 -5.06 0.38
N ALA A 39 -5.68 -3.79 -0.01
CA ALA A 39 -5.67 -3.38 -1.41
C ALA A 39 -4.24 -3.08 -1.83
N CYS A 40 -3.76 -3.72 -2.89
CA CYS A 40 -2.46 -3.47 -3.51
C CYS A 40 -2.59 -3.46 -5.06
N PRO A 41 -3.41 -2.54 -5.62
CA PRO A 41 -3.72 -2.48 -7.05
C PRO A 41 -2.49 -2.15 -7.89
N THR A 42 -2.51 -2.39 -9.22
CA THR A 42 -1.40 -2.17 -10.18
C THR A 42 -0.80 -0.76 -10.13
N GLU A 43 0.50 -0.63 -10.45
CA GLU A 43 1.16 0.68 -10.54
C GLU A 43 0.73 1.36 -11.85
N SER A 44 0.46 2.67 -11.83
CA SER A 44 0.15 3.48 -13.01
C SER A 44 1.38 4.18 -13.54
#